data_AF-A0A2T2WQ49-F1
#
_entry.id   AF-A0A2T2WQ49-F1
#
_cell.length_a   1.000
_cell.length_b   1.000
_cell.length_c   1.000
_cell.angle_alpha   90.00
_cell.angle_beta   90.00
_cell.angle_gamma   90.00
#
_symmetry.space_group_name_H-M   'P 1'
#
loop_
_entity.id
_entity.type
_entity.pdbx_description
1 polymer ?
#
loop_
_entity_poly.entity_id
_entity_poly.type
_entity_poly.pdbx_seq_one_letter_code
_entity_poly.pdbx_strand_id
1 'polypeptide(L)' 'MYRTQSNQIKGLDKNEYEALREMCRYAKNLYNVGLYSIRQYFFAEGRYLRYESNYQVVKDNENYALLQAGV' A
#
# COMPACT_ATOMS: atom_id res chain seq x y z
N MET A 1 26.88 6.82 -1.08
CA MET A 1 25.76 6.71 -2.03
C MET A 1 24.46 6.82 -1.25
N TYR A 2 23.88 8.01 -1.12
CA TYR A 2 22.61 8.22 -0.41
C TYR A 2 21.45 7.82 -1.33
N ARG A 3 21.09 6.52 -1.38
CA ARG A 3 19.95 6.06 -2.19
C ARG A 3 18.59 6.39 -1.57
N THR A 4 18.56 6.80 -0.30
CA THR A 4 17.34 7.15 0.43
C THR A 4 17.55 8.41 1.25
N GLN A 5 16.74 9.43 0.99
CA GLN A 5 16.63 10.63 1.82
C GLN A 5 15.51 10.41 2.83
N SER A 6 15.79 10.62 4.12
CA SER A 6 14.77 10.64 5.18
C SER A 6 14.48 12.09 5.53
N ASN A 7 13.25 12.54 5.30
CA ASN A 7 12.80 13.88 5.68
C ASN A 7 11.84 13.76 6.86
N GLN A 8 12.03 14.58 7.88
CA GLN A 8 11.04 14.75 8.95
C GLN A 8 10.03 15.81 8.51
N ILE A 9 8.75 15.46 8.59
CA ILE A 9 7.67 16.39 8.31
C ILE A 9 7.51 17.30 9.52
N LYS A 10 7.64 18.61 9.31
CA LYS A 10 7.49 19.62 10.36
C LYS A 10 6.01 19.89 10.62
N GLY A 11 5.67 20.25 11.86
CA GLY A 11 4.31 20.65 12.24
C GLY A 11 3.39 19.50 12.65
N LEU A 12 3.91 18.28 12.78
CA LEU A 12 3.20 17.14 13.35
C LEU A 12 3.69 16.90 14.78
N ASP A 13 2.78 16.55 15.68
CA ASP A 13 3.13 15.97 16.96
C ASP A 13 3.63 14.52 16.80
N LYS A 14 4.08 13.93 17.90
CA LYS A 14 4.63 12.57 17.89
C LYS A 14 3.61 11.53 17.42
N ASN A 15 2.36 11.64 17.87
CA ASN A 15 1.31 10.67 17.56
C ASN A 15 0.87 10.81 16.10
N GLU A 16 0.75 12.04 15.60
CA GLU A 16 0.43 12.32 14.20
C GLU A 16 1.52 11.80 13.25
N TYR A 17 2.79 11.98 13.62
CA TYR A 17 3.91 11.43 12.85
C TYR A 17 3.92 9.90 12.84
N GLU A 18 3.64 9.26 13.98
CA GLU A 18 3.54 7.80 14.10
C GLU A 18 2.37 7.26 13.26
N ALA A 19 1.19 7.88 13.34
CA ALA A 19 0.03 7.52 12.54
C ALA A 19 0.32 7.63 11.03
N LEU A 20 0.96 8.72 10.59
CA LEU A 20 1.37 8.88 9.20
C LEU A 20 2.35 7.79 8.75
N ARG A 21 3.33 7.47 9.59
CA ARG A 21 4.31 6.42 9.29
C ARG A 21 3.65 5.05 9.15
N GLU A 22 2.67 4.75 9.98
CA GLU A 22 1.88 3.52 9.88
C GLU A 22 1.03 3.48 8.61
N MET A 23 0.32 4.57 8.28
CA MET A 23 -0.44 4.68 7.03
C MET A 23 0.45 4.48 5.80
N CYS A 24 1.64 5.06 5.76
CA CYS A 24 2.61 4.84 4.69
C CYS A 24 3.03 3.36 4.60
N ARG A 25 3.19 2.67 5.74
CA ARG A 25 3.50 1.23 5.77
C ARG A 25 2.35 0.41 5.17
N TYR A 26 1.11 0.67 5.59
CA TYR A 26 -0.08 -0.02 5.07
C TYR A 26 -0.25 0.21 3.58
N ALA A 27 -0.10 1.45 3.11
CA ALA A 27 -0.18 1.79 1.69
C ALA A 27 0.88 1.04 0.85
N LYS A 28 2.13 1.01 1.31
CA LYS A 28 3.23 0.29 0.65
C LYS A 28 2.97 -1.23 0.60
N ASN A 29 2.46 -1.81 1.69
CA ASN A 29 2.12 -3.24 1.73
C ASN A 29 0.95 -3.56 0.79
N LEU A 30 -0.09 -2.71 0.78
CA LEU A 30 -1.24 -2.87 -0.09
C LEU A 30 -0.85 -2.77 -1.57
N TYR A 31 0.06 -1.86 -1.92
CA TYR A 31 0.66 -1.79 -3.26
C TYR A 31 1.34 -3.12 -3.64
N ASN A 32 2.11 -3.72 -2.73
CA ASN A 32 2.76 -4.99 -2.99
C ASN A 32 1.74 -6.13 -3.22
N VAL A 33 0.63 -6.16 -2.48
CA VAL A 33 -0.46 -7.12 -2.67
C VAL A 33 -1.08 -6.98 -4.07
N GLY A 34 -1.40 -5.75 -4.46
CA GLY A 34 -1.95 -5.48 -5.80
C GLY A 34 -0.98 -5.85 -6.92
N LEU A 35 0.30 -5.53 -6.77
CA LEU A 35 1.35 -5.87 -7.74
C LEU A 35 1.55 -7.39 -7.84
N TYR A 36 1.56 -8.08 -6.69
CA TYR A 36 1.66 -9.54 -6.67
C TYR A 36 0.48 -10.19 -7.41
N SER A 37 -0.74 -9.73 -7.14
CA SER A 37 -1.95 -10.24 -7.78
C SER A 37 -1.92 -10.06 -9.31
N ILE A 38 -1.50 -8.88 -9.79
CA ILE A 38 -1.29 -8.63 -11.22
C ILE A 38 -0.27 -9.61 -11.81
N ARG A 39 0.86 -9.83 -11.15
CA ARG A 39 1.91 -10.74 -11.64
C ARG A 39 1.44 -12.19 -11.69
N GLN A 40 0.77 -12.68 -10.64
CA GLN A 40 0.23 -14.04 -10.62
C GLN A 40 -0.76 -14.26 -11.77
N TYR A 41 -1.69 -13.31 -11.95
CA TYR A 41 -2.66 -13.37 -13.02
C TYR A 41 -2.00 -13.32 -14.40
N PHE A 42 -0.99 -12.48 -14.60
CA PHE A 42 -0.25 -12.44 -15.86
C PHE A 42 0.44 -13.77 -16.17
N PHE A 43 1.06 -14.41 -15.19
CA PHE A 43 1.70 -15.70 -15.41
C PHE A 43 0.72 -16.85 -15.67
N ALA A 44 -0.47 -16.82 -15.06
CA ALA A 44 -1.50 -17.82 -15.27
C ALA A 44 -2.25 -17.64 -16.60
N GLU A 45 -2.57 -16.40 -16.97
CA GLU A 45 -3.55 -16.09 -18.02
C GLU A 45 -2.91 -15.41 -19.25
N GLY A 46 -1.65 -14.99 -19.16
CA GLY A 46 -0.93 -14.27 -20.22
C GLY A 46 -1.43 -12.84 -20.49
N ARG A 47 -2.26 -12.27 -19.59
CA ARG A 47 -2.91 -10.97 -19.76
C ARG A 47 -2.83 -10.11 -18.50
N TYR A 48 -2.98 -8.81 -18.67
CA TYR A 48 -2.98 -7.86 -17.57
C TYR A 48 -4.27 -7.95 -16.72
N LEU A 49 -4.13 -7.94 -15.40
CA LEU A 49 -5.25 -7.87 -14.46
C LEU A 49 -5.71 -6.41 -14.33
N ARG A 50 -6.94 -6.13 -14.76
CA ARG A 50 -7.52 -4.77 -14.70
C ARG A 50 -7.74 -4.34 -13.26
N TYR A 51 -7.76 -3.02 -13.05
CA TYR A 51 -7.94 -2.41 -11.74
C TYR A 51 -9.19 -2.94 -11.02
N GLU A 52 -10.36 -2.99 -11.68
CA GLU A 52 -11.60 -3.40 -10.98
C GLU A 52 -11.54 -4.83 -10.43
N SER A 53 -10.93 -5.75 -11.19
CA SER A 53 -10.73 -7.13 -10.75
C SER A 53 -9.70 -7.21 -9.63
N ASN A 54 -8.62 -6.41 -9.72
CA ASN A 54 -7.60 -6.36 -8.68
C ASN A 54 -8.12 -5.70 -7.39
N TYR A 55 -8.98 -4.69 -7.52
CA TYR A 55 -9.61 -4.00 -6.40
C TYR A 55 -10.41 -4.96 -5.54
N GLN A 56 -11.12 -5.92 -6.15
CA GLN A 56 -11.85 -6.94 -5.40
C GLN A 56 -10.92 -7.77 -4.49
N VAL A 57 -9.70 -8.08 -4.94
CA VAL A 57 -8.69 -8.80 -4.13
C VAL A 57 -8.09 -7.89 -3.06
N VAL A 58 -7.80 -6.64 -3.43
CA VAL A 58 -7.14 -5.67 -2.55
C VAL A 58 -8.07 -5.18 -1.44
N LYS A 59 -9.38 -5.06 -1.70
CA LYS A 59 -10.39 -4.58 -0.76
C LYS A 59 -10.51 -5.47 0.48
N ASP A 60 -10.35 -6.77 0.33
CA ASP A 60 -10.47 -7.73 1.42
C ASP A 60 -9.15 -7.87 2.22
N ASN A 61 -8.08 -7.17 1.81
CA ASN A 61 -6.79 -7.23 2.48
C ASN A 61 -6.77 -6.41 3.79
N GLU A 62 -6.12 -6.94 4.82
CA GLU A 62 -5.97 -6.25 6.11
C GLU A 62 -5.37 -4.85 6.00
N ASN A 63 -4.42 -4.62 5.08
CA ASN A 63 -3.79 -3.32 4.91
C ASN A 63 -4.78 -2.29 4.32
N TYR A 64 -5.82 -2.74 3.61
CA TYR A 64 -6.90 -1.87 3.13
C TYR A 64 -7.76 -1.41 4.31
N ALA A 65 -8.16 -2.34 5.18
CA ALA A 65 -8.94 -2.01 6.38
C ALA A 65 -8.15 -1.11 7.34
N LEU A 66 -6.88 -1.41 7.59
CA LEU A 66 -6.00 -0.61 8.46
C LEU A 66 -5.76 0.80 7.92
N LEU A 67 -5.66 0.95 6.60
CA LEU A 67 -5.54 2.27 5.98
C LEU A 67 -6.83 3.09 6.10
N GLN A 68 -8.00 2.45 6.01
CA GLN A 68 -9.30 3.10 6.19
C GLN A 68 -9.59 3.45 7.65
N ALA A 69 -9.11 2.65 8.60
CA ALA A 69 -9.31 2.89 10.03
C ALA A 69 -8.53 4.12 10.55
N GLY A 70 -7.55 4.61 9.79
CA GLY A 70 -6.81 5.85 10.09
C GLY A 70 -7.43 7.12 9.48
N VAL A 71 -8.59 7.03 8.82
CA VAL A 71 -9.33 8.17 8.24
C VAL A 71 -10.52 8.53 9.12
#